data_AF-A0A2V1D4P2-F1
#
_entry.id   AF-A0A2V1D4P2-F1
#
_cell.length_a   1.000
_cell.length_b   1.000
_cell.length_c   1.000
_cell.angle_alpha   90.00
_cell.angle_beta   90.00
_cell.angle_gamma   90.00
#
_symmetry.space_group_name_H-M   'P 1'
#
loop_
_entity.id
_entity.type
_entity.pdbx_description
1 polymer ?
#
loop_
_entity_poly.entity_id
_entity_poly.type
_entity_poly.pdbx_seq_one_letter_code
_entity_poly.pdbx_strand_id
1 'polypeptide(L)'
;ATFAPLKAAYRDQAERLERGNVSKVGKEHFTALYSPARTRAFTPRNIKAGFAACGLYPFDPNRVLRTMTNLPELTTEVNEATVHQSMPSAQLEGTELQSPITPVSAEGITSLQTLITQQTTYNHSEARKSRVEQLVQKLAKAAQVSIAKGILQQNHIRSLLAINNEAKVR
;
A
#
# COMPACT_ATOMS: atom_id res chain seq x y z
N ALA A 1 -16.30 12.50 -3.11
CA ALA A 1 -17.44 12.66 -4.04
C ALA A 1 -18.22 11.36 -4.30
N THR A 2 -17.58 10.22 -4.59
CA THR A 2 -18.29 8.97 -4.96
C THR A 2 -18.72 8.11 -3.77
N PHE A 3 -17.86 7.98 -2.74
CA PHE A 3 -18.11 7.09 -1.60
C PHE A 3 -19.00 7.71 -0.51
N ALA A 4 -19.09 9.04 -0.43
CA ALA A 4 -19.99 9.68 0.52
C ALA A 4 -21.47 9.38 0.20
N PRO A 5 -21.95 9.50 -1.06
CA PRO A 5 -23.27 9.02 -1.46
C PRO A 5 -23.49 7.52 -1.19
N LEU A 6 -22.47 6.69 -1.36
CA LEU A 6 -22.56 5.26 -1.07
C LEU A 6 -22.76 4.99 0.43
N LYS A 7 -21.99 5.65 1.29
CA LYS A 7 -22.15 5.54 2.75
C LYS A 7 -23.55 5.99 3.18
N ALA A 8 -24.03 7.11 2.64
CA ALA A 8 -25.37 7.62 2.93
C ALA A 8 -26.46 6.63 2.46
N ALA A 9 -26.38 6.16 1.22
CA ALA A 9 -27.35 5.22 0.68
C ALA A 9 -27.34 3.87 1.42
N TYR A 10 -26.17 3.38 1.84
CA TYR A 10 -26.07 2.16 2.64
C TYR A 10 -26.68 2.34 4.02
N ARG A 11 -26.39 3.48 4.67
CA ARG A 11 -26.98 3.85 5.96
C ARG A 11 -28.51 3.89 5.88
N ASP A 12 -29.07 4.51 4.83
CA ASP A 12 -30.52 4.51 4.61
C ASP A 12 -31.11 3.09 4.52
N GLN A 13 -30.40 2.16 3.85
CA GLN A 13 -30.86 0.77 3.75
C GLN A 13 -30.77 0.03 5.09
N ALA A 14 -29.70 0.24 5.84
CA ALA A 14 -29.53 -0.34 7.17
C ALA A 14 -30.60 0.15 8.14
N GLU A 15 -30.87 1.46 8.19
CA GLU A 15 -31.91 2.05 9.04
C GLU A 15 -33.31 1.53 8.68
N ARG A 16 -33.59 1.28 7.39
CA ARG A 16 -34.85 0.65 6.95
C ARG A 16 -34.99 -0.79 7.43
N LEU A 17 -33.89 -1.55 7.39
CA LEU A 17 -33.86 -2.93 7.85
C LEU A 17 -34.08 -3.01 9.37
N GLU A 18 -33.46 -2.09 10.13
CA GLU A 18 -33.64 -1.98 11.59
C GLU A 18 -35.10 -1.69 11.98
N ARG A 19 -35.79 -0.82 11.22
CA ARG A 19 -37.24 -0.58 11.40
C ARG A 19 -38.10 -1.83 11.16
N GLY A 20 -37.57 -2.82 10.44
CA GLY A 20 -38.22 -4.10 10.18
C GLY A 20 -38.01 -5.16 11.27
N ASN A 21 -37.63 -4.75 12.50
CA ASN A 21 -37.30 -5.62 13.63
C ASN A 21 -36.01 -6.46 13.48
N VAL A 22 -35.12 -6.10 12.55
CA VAL A 22 -33.77 -6.69 12.50
C VAL A 22 -32.86 -5.87 13.41
N SER A 23 -32.60 -6.38 14.61
CA SER A 23 -31.82 -5.65 15.63
C SER A 23 -30.32 -5.58 15.36
N LYS A 24 -29.79 -6.41 14.45
CA LYS A 24 -28.37 -6.44 14.08
C LYS A 24 -28.19 -6.67 12.59
N VAL A 25 -27.47 -5.76 11.93
CA VAL A 25 -27.03 -5.94 10.55
C VAL A 25 -25.80 -6.86 10.52
N GLY A 26 -26.02 -8.15 10.25
CA GLY A 26 -24.98 -9.15 10.01
C GLY A 26 -24.42 -9.16 8.57
N LYS A 27 -23.47 -10.07 8.32
CA LYS A 27 -22.79 -10.22 7.02
C LYS A 27 -23.74 -10.75 5.93
N GLU A 28 -24.71 -11.56 6.33
CA GLU A 28 -25.79 -12.11 5.51
C GLU A 28 -26.65 -11.03 4.85
N HIS A 29 -26.75 -9.85 5.47
CA HIS A 29 -27.52 -8.72 4.93
C HIS A 29 -26.70 -7.83 3.98
N PHE A 30 -25.38 -8.01 3.92
CA PHE A 30 -24.50 -7.11 3.17
C PHE A 30 -24.92 -6.98 1.71
N THR A 31 -25.10 -8.10 1.00
CA THR A 31 -25.44 -8.07 -0.43
C THR A 31 -26.79 -7.40 -0.69
N ALA A 32 -27.78 -7.66 0.17
CA ALA A 32 -29.13 -7.09 0.08
C ALA A 32 -29.15 -5.58 0.33
N LEU A 33 -28.31 -5.09 1.26
CA LEU A 33 -28.18 -3.66 1.55
C LEU A 33 -27.29 -2.94 0.52
N TYR A 34 -26.19 -3.58 0.12
CA TYR A 34 -25.19 -2.99 -0.75
C TYR A 34 -25.67 -2.85 -2.19
N SER A 35 -26.36 -3.86 -2.74
CA SER A 35 -26.85 -3.82 -4.13
C SER A 35 -27.68 -2.56 -4.45
N PRO A 36 -28.76 -2.24 -3.70
CA PRO A 36 -29.53 -1.03 -3.95
C PRO A 36 -28.77 0.25 -3.60
N ALA A 37 -27.90 0.23 -2.57
CA ALA A 37 -27.06 1.38 -2.24
C ALA A 37 -26.06 1.71 -3.36
N ARG A 38 -25.47 0.68 -3.97
CA ARG A 38 -24.54 0.77 -5.10
C ARG A 38 -25.20 1.43 -6.31
N THR A 39 -26.38 0.95 -6.69
CA THR A 39 -27.16 1.49 -7.82
C THR A 39 -27.51 2.96 -7.60
N ARG A 40 -27.87 3.34 -6.36
CA ARG A 40 -28.18 4.72 -6.01
C ARG A 40 -26.94 5.62 -5.99
N ALA A 41 -25.80 5.11 -5.54
CA ALA A 41 -24.60 5.91 -5.33
C ALA A 41 -23.74 6.08 -6.57
N PHE A 42 -23.56 5.05 -7.39
CA PHE A 42 -22.69 5.09 -8.57
C PHE A 42 -23.41 5.53 -9.84
N THR A 43 -23.97 6.73 -9.79
CA THR A 43 -24.52 7.39 -10.98
C THR A 43 -23.38 7.98 -11.83
N PRO A 44 -23.58 8.19 -13.15
CA PRO A 44 -22.59 8.85 -14.00
C PRO A 44 -22.15 10.21 -13.44
N ARG A 45 -23.07 10.96 -12.82
CA ARG A 45 -22.79 12.23 -12.15
C ARG A 45 -21.83 12.07 -10.98
N ASN A 46 -22.09 11.12 -10.09
CA ASN A 46 -21.25 10.91 -8.90
C ASN A 46 -19.88 10.35 -9.26
N ILE A 47 -19.81 9.47 -10.26
CA ILE A 47 -18.55 8.96 -10.80
C ILE A 47 -17.75 10.12 -11.39
N LYS A 48 -18.32 10.90 -12.33
CA LYS A 48 -17.65 12.08 -12.90
C LYS A 48 -17.19 13.07 -11.84
N ALA A 49 -18.00 13.32 -10.81
CA ALA A 49 -17.62 14.17 -9.68
C ALA A 49 -16.42 13.60 -8.88
N GLY A 50 -16.33 12.27 -8.75
CA GLY A 50 -15.17 11.57 -8.19
C GLY A 50 -13.90 11.83 -9.00
N PHE A 51 -13.96 11.60 -10.31
CA PHE A 51 -12.83 11.85 -11.21
C PHE A 51 -12.44 13.33 -11.24
N ALA A 52 -13.43 14.23 -11.24
CA ALA A 52 -13.21 15.67 -11.21
C ALA A 52 -12.51 16.11 -9.91
N ALA A 53 -12.84 15.50 -8.77
CA ALA A 53 -12.18 15.81 -7.50
C ALA A 53 -10.70 15.39 -7.48
N CYS A 54 -10.35 14.33 -8.20
CA CYS A 54 -8.97 13.87 -8.37
C CYS A 54 -8.23 14.59 -9.52
N GLY A 55 -8.88 15.51 -10.24
CA GLY A 55 -8.28 16.17 -11.41
C GLY A 55 -8.12 15.27 -12.63
N LEU A 56 -8.81 14.13 -12.67
CA LEU A 56 -8.70 13.15 -13.76
C LEU A 56 -9.67 13.43 -14.91
N TYR A 57 -10.89 13.89 -14.60
CA TYR A 57 -11.89 14.19 -15.62
C TYR A 57 -12.87 15.31 -15.20
N PRO A 58 -12.88 16.46 -15.90
CA PRO A 58 -11.88 16.88 -16.88
C PRO A 58 -10.47 16.91 -16.26
N PHE A 59 -9.44 16.73 -17.08
CA PHE A 59 -8.06 16.71 -16.60
C PHE A 59 -7.65 18.08 -16.07
N ASP A 60 -7.31 18.15 -14.78
CA ASP A 60 -6.78 19.34 -14.09
C ASP A 60 -5.79 18.88 -12.99
N PRO A 61 -4.48 18.81 -13.28
CA PRO A 61 -3.48 18.31 -12.33
C PRO A 61 -3.36 19.18 -11.08
N ASN A 62 -3.77 20.45 -11.14
CA ASN A 62 -3.70 21.38 -10.01
C ASN A 62 -4.87 21.20 -9.04
N ARG A 63 -5.89 20.43 -9.39
CA ARG A 63 -7.11 20.27 -8.59
C ARG A 63 -6.84 19.73 -7.18
N VAL A 64 -5.99 18.71 -7.08
CA VAL A 64 -5.63 18.09 -5.80
C VAL A 64 -4.77 19.07 -4.98
N LEU A 65 -3.82 19.75 -5.63
CA LEU A 65 -2.94 20.72 -4.99
C LEU A 65 -3.74 21.85 -4.32
N ARG A 66 -4.71 22.44 -5.04
CA ARG A 66 -5.63 23.45 -4.49
C ARG A 66 -6.42 22.95 -3.27
N THR A 67 -6.70 21.66 -3.20
CA THR A 67 -7.45 21.07 -2.08
C THR A 67 -6.54 20.87 -0.86
N MET A 68 -5.24 20.62 -1.06
CA MET A 68 -4.26 20.46 0.01
C MET A 68 -3.82 21.80 0.62
N THR A 69 -3.78 22.89 -0.16
CA THR A 69 -3.40 24.22 0.34
C THR A 69 -4.43 24.81 1.32
N ASN A 70 -5.66 24.28 1.32
CA ASN A 70 -6.73 24.69 2.24
C ASN A 70 -6.76 23.84 3.54
N LEU A 71 -5.72 23.04 3.83
CA LEU A 71 -5.56 22.52 5.18
C LEU A 71 -5.35 23.73 6.11
N PRO A 72 -6.06 23.82 7.25
CA PRO A 72 -5.76 24.84 8.24
C PRO A 72 -4.26 24.75 8.53
N GLU A 73 -3.56 25.86 8.34
CA GLU A 73 -2.22 26.04 8.86
C GLU A 73 -2.24 25.54 10.29
N LEU A 74 -1.47 24.48 10.55
CA LEU A 74 -1.07 24.15 11.90
C LEU A 74 -0.28 25.38 12.35
N THR A 75 -0.93 26.27 13.11
CA THR A 75 -0.33 27.46 13.69
C THR A 75 0.73 27.01 14.68
N THR A 76 1.91 26.68 14.18
CA THR A 76 3.15 26.73 14.94
C THR A 76 3.68 28.14 14.75
N GLU A 77 3.46 28.95 15.78
CA GLU A 77 3.97 30.30 15.93
C GLU A 77 5.44 30.36 15.53
N VAL A 78 5.70 31.14 14.49
CA VAL A 78 7.04 31.49 14.02
C VAL A 78 7.60 32.51 14.99
N ASN A 79 8.56 32.10 15.83
CA ASN A 79 9.53 33.05 16.36
C ASN A 79 10.60 33.26 15.28
N GLU A 80 10.46 34.36 14.54
CA GLU A 80 11.49 34.94 13.70
C GLU A 80 12.70 35.31 14.56
N ALA A 81 13.86 34.72 14.27
CA ALA A 81 15.08 35.48 14.12
C ALA A 81 16.14 34.63 13.41
N THR A 82 16.65 35.18 12.31
CA THR A 82 18.03 35.06 11.80
C THR A 82 18.26 34.15 10.58
N VAL A 83 18.11 34.80 9.43
CA VAL A 83 19.09 34.85 8.32
C VAL A 83 19.14 33.68 7.33
N HIS A 84 18.63 34.00 6.14
CA HIS A 84 19.15 33.64 4.81
C HIS A 84 20.14 32.48 4.75
N GLN A 85 19.66 31.32 4.31
CA GLN A 85 20.38 30.55 3.31
C GLN A 85 19.39 30.11 2.23
N SER A 86 19.59 30.69 1.06
CA SER A 86 19.11 30.22 -0.24
C SER A 86 19.26 28.71 -0.34
N MET A 87 18.16 27.98 -0.30
CA MET A 87 18.15 26.59 -0.77
C MET A 87 18.24 26.63 -2.30
N PRO A 88 19.27 26.02 -2.91
CA PRO A 88 19.32 25.87 -4.35
C PRO A 88 18.15 24.98 -4.78
N SER A 89 17.52 25.35 -5.89
CA SER A 89 16.71 24.44 -6.69
C SER A 89 17.51 23.15 -6.90
N ALA A 90 17.22 22.10 -6.13
CA ALA A 90 17.67 20.77 -6.45
C ALA A 90 16.87 20.35 -7.68
N GLN A 91 17.48 20.60 -8.85
CA GLN A 91 17.17 19.89 -10.07
C GLN A 91 17.04 18.40 -9.68
N LEU A 92 15.82 17.88 -9.76
CA LEU A 92 15.57 16.45 -9.73
C LEU A 92 16.16 15.89 -11.03
N GLU A 93 17.48 15.73 -11.06
CA GLU A 93 18.13 14.89 -12.04
C GLU A 93 17.67 13.46 -11.77
N GLY A 94 16.64 13.06 -12.51
CA GLY A 94 16.61 11.79 -13.24
C GLY A 94 17.05 10.52 -12.53
N THR A 95 16.94 10.40 -11.20
CA THR A 95 17.07 9.09 -10.57
C THR A 95 15.71 8.41 -10.73
N GLU A 96 15.57 7.68 -11.83
CA GLU A 96 14.45 6.76 -12.03
C GLU A 96 14.18 6.02 -10.72
N LEU A 97 12.92 6.05 -10.25
CA LEU A 97 12.45 5.18 -9.18
C LEU A 97 12.53 3.74 -9.67
N GLN A 98 13.73 3.15 -9.68
CA GLN A 98 13.90 1.73 -9.97
C GLN A 98 13.21 0.97 -8.87
N SER A 99 12.08 0.35 -9.23
CA SER A 99 11.40 -0.59 -8.35
C SER A 99 12.37 -1.73 -8.04
N PRO A 100 12.64 -2.02 -6.75
CA PRO A 100 13.60 -3.04 -6.41
C PRO A 100 13.20 -4.38 -7.04
N ILE A 101 14.13 -4.97 -7.79
CA ILE A 101 13.95 -6.29 -8.40
C ILE A 101 13.66 -7.29 -7.28
N THR A 102 12.63 -8.12 -7.46
CA THR A 102 12.27 -9.15 -6.47
C THR A 102 13.44 -10.12 -6.34
N PRO A 103 14.07 -10.25 -5.16
CA PRO A 103 15.24 -11.10 -5.00
C PRO A 103 14.83 -12.57 -5.04
N VAL A 104 15.41 -13.33 -5.96
CA VAL A 104 15.21 -14.78 -6.11
C VAL A 104 16.35 -15.61 -5.53
N SER A 105 17.39 -14.96 -5.01
CA SER A 105 18.57 -15.59 -4.43
C SER A 105 18.88 -15.03 -3.04
N ALA A 106 19.64 -15.79 -2.25
CA ALA A 106 20.09 -15.38 -0.93
C ALA A 106 20.96 -14.10 -0.99
N GLU A 107 21.78 -13.97 -2.04
CA GLU A 107 22.61 -12.79 -2.30
C GLU A 107 21.74 -11.57 -2.63
N GLY A 108 20.70 -11.72 -3.46
CA GLY A 108 19.77 -10.64 -3.78
C GLY A 108 19.04 -10.10 -2.56
N ILE A 109 18.71 -10.96 -1.59
CA ILE A 109 18.12 -10.54 -0.30
C ILE A 109 19.12 -9.69 0.50
N THR A 110 20.40 -10.07 0.55
CA THR A 110 21.42 -9.29 1.27
C THR A 110 21.67 -7.93 0.62
N SER A 111 21.71 -7.85 -0.70
CA SER A 111 21.82 -6.57 -1.42
C SER A 111 20.63 -5.65 -1.12
N LEU A 112 19.41 -6.20 -1.13
CA LEU A 112 18.20 -5.44 -0.81
C LEU A 112 18.18 -4.97 0.65
N GLN A 113 18.65 -5.78 1.58
CA GLN A 113 18.78 -5.40 2.98
C GLN A 113 19.73 -4.21 3.16
N THR A 114 20.89 -4.21 2.48
CA THR A 114 21.86 -3.11 2.55
C THR A 114 21.24 -1.82 1.99
N LEU A 115 20.52 -1.92 0.86
CA LEU A 115 19.82 -0.79 0.25
C LEU A 115 18.75 -0.19 1.18
N ILE A 116 17.89 -1.03 1.76
CA ILE A 116 16.84 -0.59 2.69
C ILE A 116 17.46 0.08 3.92
N THR A 117 18.51 -0.52 4.48
CA THR A 117 19.23 0.08 5.61
C THR A 117 19.77 1.46 5.25
N GLN A 118 20.43 1.60 4.10
CA GLN A 118 20.98 2.87 3.61
C GLN A 118 19.91 3.94 3.39
N GLN A 119 18.71 3.57 2.93
CA GLN A 119 17.60 4.51 2.72
C GLN A 119 16.92 4.92 4.04
N THR A 120 16.91 4.05 5.05
CA THR A 120 16.25 4.31 6.35
C THR A 120 17.10 5.13 7.34
N THR A 121 18.40 5.31 7.07
CA THR A 121 19.32 6.08 7.94
C THR A 121 19.16 7.60 7.77
N TYR A 122 18.55 8.06 6.67
CA TYR A 122 18.24 9.47 6.43
C TYR A 122 17.02 9.88 7.28
N ASN A 123 17.24 10.69 8.33
CA ASN A 123 16.22 11.41 9.12
C ASN A 123 15.51 10.72 10.31
N HIS A 124 16.03 9.62 10.89
CA HIS A 124 15.37 8.96 12.04
C HIS A 124 16.17 9.00 13.37
N SER A 125 15.44 8.95 14.50
CA SER A 125 15.99 8.76 15.85
C SER A 125 16.73 7.43 15.96
N GLU A 126 17.89 7.40 16.64
CA GLU A 126 18.77 6.22 16.80
C GLU A 126 18.03 4.96 17.29
N ALA A 127 17.08 5.10 18.21
CA ALA A 127 16.28 3.97 18.70
C ALA A 127 15.34 3.39 17.62
N ARG A 128 14.78 4.25 16.75
CA ARG A 128 13.94 3.81 15.62
C ARG A 128 14.79 3.18 14.51
N LYS A 129 15.98 3.71 14.23
CA LYS A 129 16.95 3.12 13.28
C LYS A 129 17.31 1.69 13.67
N SER A 130 17.78 1.49 14.90
CA SER A 130 18.19 0.17 15.40
C SER A 130 17.05 -0.86 15.34
N ARG A 131 15.82 -0.46 15.69
CA ARG A 131 14.66 -1.36 15.62
C ARG A 131 14.32 -1.76 14.18
N VAL A 132 14.38 -0.81 13.24
CA VAL A 132 14.11 -1.08 11.82
C VAL A 132 15.18 -2.01 11.24
N GLU A 133 16.46 -1.75 11.51
CA GLU A 133 17.58 -2.62 11.10
C GLU A 133 17.39 -4.07 11.58
N GLN A 134 17.03 -4.25 12.86
CA GLN A 134 16.77 -5.57 13.43
C GLN A 134 15.59 -6.29 12.74
N LEU A 135 14.52 -5.58 12.41
CA LEU A 135 13.36 -6.16 11.74
C LEU A 135 13.70 -6.56 10.30
N VAL A 136 14.42 -5.70 9.56
CA VAL A 136 14.88 -5.99 8.21
C VAL A 136 15.83 -7.20 8.22
N GLN A 137 16.75 -7.28 9.17
CA GLN A 137 17.66 -8.42 9.27
C GLN A 137 16.96 -9.74 9.62
N LYS A 138 15.95 -9.71 10.50
CA LYS A 138 15.14 -10.90 10.79
C LYS A 138 14.37 -11.37 9.56
N LEU A 139 13.79 -10.43 8.81
CA LEU A 139 13.10 -10.74 7.56
C LEU A 139 14.04 -11.36 6.53
N ALA A 140 15.24 -10.78 6.35
CA ALA A 140 16.25 -11.29 5.43
C ALA A 140 16.67 -12.72 5.77
N LYS A 141 16.95 -13.01 7.04
CA LYS A 141 17.27 -14.37 7.50
C LYS A 141 16.13 -15.36 7.26
N ALA A 142 14.89 -14.98 7.55
CA ALA A 142 13.73 -15.84 7.31
C ALA A 142 13.56 -16.18 5.82
N ALA A 143 13.75 -15.18 4.95
CA ALA A 143 13.69 -15.38 3.51
C ALA A 143 14.81 -16.29 2.99
N GLN A 144 16.04 -16.13 3.48
CA GLN A 144 17.17 -17.02 3.16
C GLN A 144 16.87 -18.49 3.55
N VAL A 145 16.34 -18.71 4.75
CA VAL A 145 15.94 -20.06 5.21
C VAL A 145 14.84 -20.64 4.31
N SER A 146 13.85 -19.83 3.93
CA SER A 146 12.78 -20.26 3.03
C SER A 146 13.31 -20.67 1.65
N ILE A 147 14.24 -19.91 1.08
CA ILE A 147 14.88 -20.24 -0.20
C ILE A 147 15.70 -21.52 -0.08
N ALA A 148 16.53 -21.66 0.95
CA ALA A 148 17.34 -22.85 1.17
C ALA A 148 16.46 -24.12 1.31
N LYS A 149 15.34 -24.01 2.04
CA LYS A 149 14.35 -25.08 2.15
C LYS A 149 13.76 -25.44 0.79
N GLY A 150 13.38 -24.44 -0.02
CA GLY A 150 12.87 -24.65 -1.37
C GLY A 150 13.85 -25.41 -2.26
N ILE A 151 15.14 -25.04 -2.23
CA ILE A 151 16.21 -25.72 -2.98
C ILE A 151 16.33 -27.19 -2.54
N LEU A 152 16.33 -27.45 -1.23
CA LEU A 152 16.42 -28.81 -0.70
C LEU A 152 15.23 -29.68 -1.13
N GLN A 153 14.02 -29.14 -1.06
CA GLN A 153 12.81 -29.82 -1.50
C GLN A 153 12.84 -30.11 -3.00
N GLN A 154 13.28 -29.16 -3.82
CA GLN A 154 13.42 -29.35 -5.26
C GLN A 154 14.43 -30.46 -5.60
N ASN A 155 15.55 -30.52 -4.88
CA ASN A 155 16.55 -31.56 -5.06
C ASN A 155 16.01 -32.94 -4.65
N HIS A 156 15.25 -33.01 -3.55
CA HIS A 156 14.60 -34.25 -3.11
C HIS A 156 13.58 -34.74 -4.15
N ILE A 157 12.72 -33.86 -4.65
CA ILE A 157 11.75 -34.19 -5.71
C ILE A 157 12.46 -34.73 -6.95
N ARG A 158 13.56 -34.09 -7.38
CA ARG A 158 14.35 -34.54 -8.53
C ARG A 158 14.91 -35.95 -8.32
N SER A 159 15.41 -36.24 -7.12
CA SER A 159 15.92 -37.57 -6.75
C SER A 159 14.82 -38.64 -6.79
N LEU A 160 13.64 -38.37 -6.22
CA LEU A 160 12.51 -39.29 -6.26
C LEU A 160 12.03 -39.57 -7.69
N LEU A 161 12.01 -38.56 -8.56
CA LEU A 161 11.65 -38.74 -9.97
C LEU A 161 12.65 -39.64 -10.71
N ALA A 162 13.95 -39.49 -10.45
CA ALA A 162 14.97 -40.35 -11.04
C ALA A 162 14.77 -41.83 -10.63
N ILE A 163 14.59 -42.08 -9.32
CA ILE A 163 14.34 -43.44 -8.79
C ILE A 163 13.07 -44.05 -9.40
N ASN A 164 11.99 -43.27 -9.48
CA ASN A 164 10.73 -43.76 -10.06
C ASN A 164 10.86 -44.09 -11.54
N ASN A 165 11.66 -43.33 -12.29
CA ASN A 165 11.90 -43.61 -13.70
C ASN A 165 12.75 -44.88 -13.87
N GLU A 166 13.76 -45.10 -13.04
CA GLU A 166 14.56 -46.34 -13.06
C GLU A 166 13.72 -47.57 -12.70
N ALA A 167 12.81 -47.45 -11.73
CA ALA A 167 11.91 -48.53 -11.32
C ALA A 167 10.86 -48.89 -12.39
N LYS A 168 10.50 -47.96 -13.27
CA LYS A 168 9.56 -48.21 -14.39
C LYS A 168 10.21 -48.88 -15.61
N VAL A 169 11.54 -48.82 -15.72
CA VAL A 169 12.29 -49.37 -16.87
C VAL A 169 12.68 -50.84 -16.63
N ARG A 170 12.56 -51.34 -15.38
CA ARG A 170 12.74 -52.75 -15.02
C ARG A 170 11.42 -53.49 -15.04
#